data_AF-A0A2N2S4X3-F1
#
_entry.id   AF-A0A2N2S4X3-F1
#
_cell.length_a   1.000
_cell.length_b   1.000
_cell.length_c   1.000
_cell.angle_alpha   90.00
_cell.angle_beta   90.00
_cell.angle_gamma   90.00
#
_symmetry.space_group_name_H-M   'P 1'
#
loop_
_entity.id
_entity.type
_entity.pdbx_description
1 polymer ?
#
loop_
_entity_poly.entity_id
_entity_poly.type
_entity_poly.pdbx_seq_one_letter_code
_entity_poly.pdbx_strand_id
1 'polypeptide(L)'
;KDGLNHAAAIWNPEGDMGDIEIWEMAEPLLYLGRNVKANSGGYGKYRGGCGFETLRMVWNAQDWTMFFMGNGYMNSDWGMMGGYPSATGYRFEAHKTGLEQRIVVGDSLPLGGDLDPTRPDYERHIDATAVVKRDKQCMTTEDCYDNHDLYLNYLRGGPGFGDPIDREPKAIEKDLNEKFLLPEYAQKVYGAVFTQDAKGVFGVDAVKTAARRAEMRKERLARALPTREWMKEERERIINKHAAVQVQHMFATSFALSEKFTKQFKDFWSLPAEWQLLEDDLGVPTYGSKHRMDLSLMPDVTTVVQVEE
;
A
#
# COMPACT_ATOMS: atom_id res chain seq x y z
N LYS A 1 19.34 -2.60 11.19
CA LYS A 1 18.31 -2.28 12.19
C LYS A 1 17.02 -1.97 11.46
N ASP A 2 15.87 -2.15 12.10
CA ASP A 2 14.57 -1.89 11.49
C ASP A 2 14.38 -0.40 11.17
N GLY A 3 13.46 -0.13 10.24
CA GLY A 3 12.99 1.22 9.94
C GLY A 3 12.18 1.81 11.09
N LEU A 4 12.10 3.14 11.14
CA LEU A 4 11.34 3.86 12.16
C LEU A 4 9.84 3.83 11.82
N ASN A 5 9.00 3.40 12.76
CA ASN A 5 7.55 3.45 12.59
C ASN A 5 7.06 4.91 12.62
N HIS A 6 6.11 5.27 11.75
CA HIS A 6 5.33 6.52 11.78
C HIS A 6 6.16 7.76 12.17
N ALA A 7 7.21 8.04 11.39
CA ALA A 7 8.31 8.92 11.81
C ALA A 7 8.64 10.10 10.89
N ALA A 8 8.50 9.97 9.56
CA ALA A 8 9.02 10.97 8.63
C ALA A 8 8.34 10.91 7.26
N ALA A 9 8.52 11.98 6.47
CA ALA A 9 8.19 12.03 5.06
C ALA A 9 9.40 12.47 4.23
N ILE A 10 9.43 12.13 2.93
CA ILE A 10 10.58 12.45 2.06
C ILE A 10 10.83 13.97 1.95
N TRP A 11 9.76 14.76 1.99
CA TRP A 11 9.79 16.22 1.86
C TRP A 11 10.01 16.94 3.20
N ASN A 12 9.89 16.24 4.33
CA ASN A 12 10.25 16.75 5.65
C ASN A 12 10.65 15.58 6.59
N PRO A 13 11.94 15.44 6.93
CA PRO A 13 12.40 14.37 7.81
C PRO A 13 12.01 14.58 9.28
N GLU A 14 11.62 15.80 9.67
CA GLU A 14 11.19 16.16 11.03
C GLU A 14 9.70 15.85 11.19
N GLY A 15 9.35 14.57 11.09
CA GLY A 15 7.95 14.15 11.11
C GLY A 15 7.30 14.40 12.47
N ASP A 16 6.12 14.99 12.42
CA ASP A 16 5.21 15.16 13.54
C ASP A 16 3.80 14.75 13.07
N MET A 17 3.13 13.94 13.86
CA MET A 17 1.78 13.47 13.56
C MET A 17 0.70 14.41 14.13
N GLY A 18 1.10 15.39 14.96
CA GLY A 18 0.23 16.31 15.68
C GLY A 18 -0.58 15.63 16.78
N ASP A 19 -0.98 16.44 17.76
CA ASP A 19 -1.86 16.00 18.84
C ASP A 19 -3.30 15.87 18.35
N ILE A 20 -3.91 14.70 18.60
CA ILE A 20 -5.20 14.64 19.31
C ILE A 20 -6.15 15.84 19.14
N GLU A 21 -6.18 16.55 20.25
CA GLU A 21 -7.03 17.68 20.59
C GLU A 21 -6.81 18.88 19.66
N ILE A 22 -5.60 19.03 19.10
CA ILE A 22 -5.30 20.11 18.15
C ILE A 22 -5.97 19.85 16.81
N TRP A 23 -5.96 18.59 16.33
CA TRP A 23 -6.67 18.22 15.10
C TRP A 23 -8.18 18.36 15.23
N GLU A 24 -8.77 17.96 16.36
CA GLU A 24 -10.22 18.09 16.59
C GLU A 24 -10.70 19.55 16.70
N MET A 25 -9.81 20.51 16.98
CA MET A 25 -10.14 21.94 16.90
C MET A 25 -10.23 22.45 15.46
N ALA A 26 -9.54 21.81 14.51
CA ALA A 26 -9.44 22.25 13.12
C ALA A 26 -10.35 21.45 12.17
N GLU A 27 -10.72 20.22 12.56
CA GLU A 27 -11.50 19.29 11.74
C GLU A 27 -12.81 18.94 12.47
N PRO A 28 -13.98 18.92 11.77
CA PRO A 28 -15.24 18.45 12.35
C PRO A 28 -15.27 16.90 12.41
N LEU A 29 -14.26 16.29 13.04
CA LEU A 29 -13.99 14.85 13.07
C LEU A 29 -13.50 14.41 14.46
N LEU A 30 -14.14 13.41 15.06
CA LEU A 30 -13.73 12.81 16.34
C LEU A 30 -12.88 11.56 16.17
N TYR A 31 -11.84 11.39 17.01
CA TYR A 31 -10.95 10.23 16.95
C TYR A 31 -11.58 9.04 17.68
N LEU A 32 -11.88 7.98 16.93
CA LEU A 32 -12.30 6.69 17.50
C LEU A 32 -11.12 5.71 17.66
N GLY A 33 -9.96 6.05 17.07
CA GLY A 33 -8.75 5.26 17.19
C GLY A 33 -7.52 5.96 16.61
N ARG A 34 -6.35 5.63 17.16
CA ARG A 34 -5.03 5.98 16.63
C ARG A 34 -4.07 4.85 16.96
N ASN A 35 -3.66 4.12 15.94
CA ASN A 35 -2.97 2.83 16.13
C ASN A 35 -1.83 2.67 15.13
N VAL A 36 -0.78 1.96 15.52
CA VAL A 36 0.24 1.51 14.55
C VAL A 36 -0.42 0.56 13.56
N LYS A 37 -0.12 0.72 12.27
CA LYS A 37 -0.72 -0.11 11.23
C LYS A 37 0.04 -1.43 11.09
N ALA A 38 -0.53 -2.52 11.58
CA ALA A 38 0.04 -3.85 11.45
C ALA A 38 0.34 -4.21 9.98
N ASN A 39 1.45 -4.92 9.74
CA ASN A 39 1.88 -5.41 8.42
C ASN A 39 2.03 -4.35 7.32
N SER A 40 2.07 -3.05 7.68
CA SER A 40 2.28 -1.98 6.70
C SER A 40 3.74 -1.81 6.29
N GLY A 41 4.68 -2.13 7.18
CA GLY A 41 6.11 -2.10 6.91
C GLY A 41 6.57 -3.31 6.09
N GLY A 42 7.41 -3.06 5.09
CA GLY A 42 7.93 -4.08 4.19
C GLY A 42 8.73 -5.14 4.93
N TYR A 43 8.51 -6.40 4.56
CA TYR A 43 9.14 -7.54 5.21
C TYR A 43 10.62 -7.63 4.86
N GLY A 44 11.45 -8.04 5.81
CA GLY A 44 12.87 -8.27 5.57
C GLY A 44 13.60 -8.78 6.80
N LYS A 45 14.89 -9.11 6.65
CA LYS A 45 15.79 -9.32 7.80
C LYS A 45 15.68 -8.16 8.78
N TYR A 46 15.69 -6.94 8.24
CA TYR A 46 15.23 -5.75 8.92
C TYR A 46 13.93 -5.27 8.27
N ARG A 47 12.89 -5.11 9.10
CA ARG A 47 11.56 -4.70 8.66
C ARG A 47 11.57 -3.19 8.37
N GLY A 48 10.87 -2.76 7.33
CA GLY A 48 10.60 -1.34 7.09
C GLY A 48 9.62 -0.78 8.12
N GLY A 49 9.68 0.51 8.44
CA GLY A 49 8.81 1.12 9.46
C GLY A 49 7.32 0.90 9.14
N CYS A 50 6.51 0.61 10.15
CA CYS A 50 5.05 0.61 10.02
C CYS A 50 4.58 2.05 9.90
N GLY A 51 3.54 2.26 9.10
CA GLY A 51 2.73 3.45 9.20
C GLY A 51 1.83 3.40 10.44
N PHE A 52 0.83 4.27 10.46
CA PHE A 52 -0.21 4.30 11.47
C PHE A 52 -1.56 4.55 10.81
N GLU A 53 -2.62 4.38 11.57
CA GLU A 53 -3.98 4.61 11.12
C GLU A 53 -4.79 5.35 12.17
N THR A 54 -5.78 6.12 11.71
CA THR A 54 -6.75 6.79 12.57
C THR A 54 -8.15 6.55 12.04
N LEU A 55 -9.05 6.09 12.91
CA LEU A 55 -10.47 6.00 12.62
C LEU A 55 -11.12 7.32 13.04
N ARG A 56 -11.80 7.96 12.09
CA ARG A 56 -12.44 9.26 12.26
C ARG A 56 -13.94 9.11 12.11
N MET A 57 -14.70 9.72 13.01
CA MET A 57 -16.15 9.86 12.89
C MET A 57 -16.50 11.31 12.59
N VAL A 58 -17.33 11.55 11.59
CA VAL A 58 -17.79 12.91 11.27
C VAL A 58 -18.65 13.45 12.41
N TRP A 59 -18.36 14.66 12.85
CA TRP A 59 -19.01 15.25 14.02
C TRP A 59 -19.12 16.77 13.91
N ASN A 60 -20.34 17.28 14.15
CA ASN A 60 -20.68 18.69 14.07
C ASN A 60 -20.32 19.34 12.70
N ALA A 61 -20.39 18.55 11.62
CA ALA A 61 -20.21 19.02 10.25
C ALA A 61 -21.57 19.39 9.61
N GLN A 62 -21.55 20.30 8.64
CA GLN A 62 -22.71 20.73 7.84
C GLN A 62 -22.28 20.79 6.37
N ASP A 63 -23.11 20.25 5.47
CA ASP A 63 -22.83 20.16 4.03
C ASP A 63 -21.41 19.65 3.73
N TRP A 64 -21.04 18.53 4.36
CA TRP A 64 -19.67 18.05 4.44
C TRP A 64 -19.33 17.01 3.38
N THR A 65 -18.10 17.09 2.86
CA THR A 65 -17.57 16.13 1.89
C THR A 65 -16.17 15.68 2.26
N MET A 66 -15.83 14.43 1.95
CA MET A 66 -14.48 13.89 2.10
C MET A 66 -14.07 13.07 0.87
N PHE A 67 -12.78 12.78 0.73
CA PHE A 67 -12.24 11.96 -0.35
C PHE A 67 -10.95 11.26 0.08
N PHE A 68 -10.50 10.27 -0.72
CA PHE A 68 -9.25 9.56 -0.51
C PHE A 68 -8.22 9.94 -1.56
N MET A 69 -6.97 10.15 -1.13
CA MET A 69 -5.83 10.43 -1.98
C MET A 69 -4.62 9.61 -1.54
N GLY A 70 -4.21 8.64 -2.35
CA GLY A 70 -3.02 7.85 -2.09
C GLY A 70 -2.86 6.66 -3.03
N ASN A 71 -1.73 5.97 -2.95
CA ASN A 71 -1.48 4.77 -3.74
C ASN A 71 -2.37 3.60 -3.27
N GLY A 72 -3.05 2.94 -4.21
CA GLY A 72 -3.93 1.80 -3.94
C GLY A 72 -3.47 0.49 -4.56
N TYR A 73 -3.31 0.44 -5.89
CA TYR A 73 -2.95 -0.78 -6.62
C TYR A 73 -1.45 -1.09 -6.66
N MET A 74 -0.59 -0.10 -6.39
CA MET A 74 0.86 -0.23 -6.58
C MET A 74 1.65 0.35 -5.39
N ASN A 75 2.80 -0.24 -5.13
CA ASN A 75 3.83 0.33 -4.27
C ASN A 75 4.73 1.25 -5.08
N SER A 76 5.13 2.37 -4.47
CA SER A 76 6.18 3.25 -5.00
C SER A 76 7.56 2.88 -4.49
N ASP A 77 7.64 2.28 -3.30
CA ASP A 77 8.88 1.80 -2.67
C ASP A 77 9.12 0.32 -2.95
N TRP A 78 10.38 -0.08 -3.12
CA TRP A 78 10.81 -1.48 -3.19
C TRP A 78 11.72 -1.81 -2.01
N GLY A 79 11.64 -3.06 -1.56
CA GLY A 79 12.61 -3.59 -0.63
C GLY A 79 14.00 -3.73 -1.24
N MET A 80 15.02 -3.81 -0.39
CA MET A 80 16.41 -3.85 -0.81
C MET A 80 17.07 -5.17 -0.42
N MET A 81 17.91 -5.72 -1.32
CA MET A 81 18.72 -6.94 -1.09
C MET A 81 17.93 -8.14 -0.54
N GLY A 82 16.70 -8.36 -1.04
CA GLY A 82 15.81 -9.45 -0.63
C GLY A 82 14.66 -9.04 0.29
N GLY A 83 14.62 -7.77 0.72
CA GLY A 83 13.46 -7.19 1.38
C GLY A 83 12.29 -6.99 0.41
N TYR A 84 11.09 -6.87 0.98
CA TYR A 84 9.84 -6.63 0.27
C TYR A 84 9.42 -5.16 0.37
N PRO A 85 8.59 -4.66 -0.58
CA PRO A 85 7.96 -3.35 -0.48
C PRO A 85 7.04 -3.27 0.76
N SER A 86 6.67 -2.04 1.14
CA SER A 86 5.61 -1.77 2.10
C SER A 86 4.24 -2.33 1.65
N ALA A 87 3.22 -2.27 2.49
CA ALA A 87 1.85 -2.58 2.06
C ALA A 87 1.27 -1.46 1.18
N THR A 88 0.47 -1.84 0.19
CA THR A 88 -0.32 -0.88 -0.59
C THR A 88 -1.52 -0.36 0.19
N GLY A 89 -2.12 0.75 -0.26
CA GLY A 89 -3.32 1.33 0.33
C GLY A 89 -4.59 0.51 0.08
N TYR A 90 -5.61 0.78 0.89
CA TYR A 90 -7.00 0.44 0.64
C TYR A 90 -7.88 1.55 1.24
N ARG A 91 -9.13 1.61 0.80
CA ARG A 91 -10.15 2.53 1.30
C ARG A 91 -11.03 1.82 2.33
N PHE A 92 -11.40 2.53 3.38
CA PHE A 92 -12.54 2.19 4.23
C PHE A 92 -13.29 3.47 4.56
N GLU A 93 -14.57 3.49 4.19
CA GLU A 93 -15.56 4.47 4.61
C GLU A 93 -16.88 3.76 4.89
N ALA A 94 -17.66 4.28 5.83
CA ALA A 94 -18.98 3.74 6.15
C ALA A 94 -19.99 4.87 6.33
N HIS A 95 -21.11 4.76 5.61
CA HIS A 95 -22.22 5.71 5.69
C HIS A 95 -23.44 5.08 6.34
N LYS A 96 -24.32 5.90 6.93
CA LYS A 96 -25.55 5.43 7.60
C LYS A 96 -25.24 4.39 8.67
N THR A 97 -24.25 4.70 9.48
CA THR A 97 -23.60 3.75 10.40
C THR A 97 -24.47 3.35 11.59
N GLY A 98 -25.54 4.11 11.88
CA GLY A 98 -26.38 3.93 13.05
C GLY A 98 -25.68 4.21 14.38
N LEU A 99 -24.50 4.85 14.36
CA LEU A 99 -23.71 5.09 15.57
C LEU A 99 -24.40 6.04 16.55
N GLU A 100 -25.21 6.99 16.08
CA GLU A 100 -25.99 7.87 16.96
C GLU A 100 -26.82 7.06 17.97
N GLN A 101 -27.65 6.12 17.47
CA GLN A 101 -28.47 5.29 18.33
C GLN A 101 -27.64 4.32 19.17
N ARG A 102 -26.59 3.72 18.60
CA ARG A 102 -25.68 2.81 19.32
C ARG A 102 -25.02 3.52 20.52
N ILE A 103 -24.57 4.76 20.35
CA ILE A 103 -24.00 5.58 21.41
C ILE A 103 -25.05 5.82 22.51
N VAL A 104 -26.27 6.22 22.15
CA VAL A 104 -27.35 6.50 23.11
C VAL A 104 -27.68 5.27 23.98
N VAL A 105 -27.69 4.07 23.39
CA VAL A 105 -28.03 2.84 24.13
C VAL A 105 -26.82 2.14 24.75
N GLY A 106 -25.61 2.67 24.55
CA GLY A 106 -24.37 2.08 25.05
C GLY A 106 -24.01 0.75 24.39
N ASP A 107 -24.36 0.57 23.11
CA ASP A 107 -23.94 -0.59 22.32
C ASP A 107 -22.47 -0.44 21.88
N SER A 108 -21.89 -1.53 21.39
CA SER A 108 -20.52 -1.57 20.88
C SER A 108 -20.30 -0.63 19.68
N LEU A 109 -19.09 -0.05 19.62
CA LEU A 109 -18.66 0.93 18.61
C LEU A 109 -17.37 0.45 17.93
N PRO A 110 -17.12 0.82 16.66
CA PRO A 110 -15.86 0.56 15.99
C PRO A 110 -14.79 1.48 16.58
N LEU A 111 -13.87 0.91 17.36
CA LEU A 111 -12.81 1.64 18.06
C LEU A 111 -11.43 1.11 17.65
N GLY A 112 -10.41 1.95 17.77
CA GLY A 112 -9.03 1.56 17.47
C GLY A 112 -8.74 1.44 15.97
N GLY A 113 -7.82 0.55 15.60
CA GLY A 113 -7.33 0.37 14.24
C GLY A 113 -7.95 -0.84 13.51
N ASP A 114 -7.96 -0.79 12.18
CA ASP A 114 -8.41 -1.87 11.31
C ASP A 114 -7.31 -2.93 11.19
N LEU A 115 -7.07 -3.64 12.30
CA LEU A 115 -5.87 -4.45 12.53
C LEU A 115 -5.62 -5.48 11.42
N ASP A 116 -6.67 -6.13 10.94
CA ASP A 116 -6.62 -7.10 9.85
C ASP A 116 -7.76 -6.82 8.85
N PRO A 117 -7.50 -6.10 7.75
CA PRO A 117 -8.53 -5.75 6.77
C PRO A 117 -9.10 -6.96 6.01
N THR A 118 -8.51 -8.16 6.14
CA THR A 118 -9.07 -9.39 5.57
C THR A 118 -10.11 -10.05 6.49
N ARG A 119 -10.13 -9.64 7.76
CA ARG A 119 -11.09 -10.06 8.77
C ARG A 119 -11.69 -8.82 9.44
N PRO A 120 -12.49 -8.04 8.68
CA PRO A 120 -13.00 -6.75 9.13
C PRO A 120 -13.84 -6.87 10.40
N ASP A 121 -13.59 -5.97 11.36
CA ASP A 121 -14.25 -5.95 12.66
C ASP A 121 -15.19 -4.75 12.84
N TYR A 122 -14.86 -3.59 12.27
CA TYR A 122 -15.68 -2.38 12.36
C TYR A 122 -17.13 -2.60 11.92
N GLU A 123 -17.32 -3.39 10.87
CA GLU A 123 -18.61 -3.73 10.28
C GLU A 123 -19.55 -4.48 11.25
N ARG A 124 -19.02 -5.08 12.32
CA ARG A 124 -19.82 -5.71 13.38
C ARG A 124 -20.40 -4.70 14.38
N HIS A 125 -19.87 -3.49 14.38
CA HIS A 125 -20.16 -2.42 15.33
C HIS A 125 -20.90 -1.24 14.70
N ILE A 126 -21.44 -1.44 13.50
CA ILE A 126 -22.29 -0.48 12.78
C ILE A 126 -23.62 -1.15 12.41
N ASP A 127 -24.58 -0.38 11.94
CA ASP A 127 -25.86 -0.90 11.48
C ASP A 127 -25.68 -1.89 10.32
N ALA A 128 -26.47 -2.96 10.28
CA ALA A 128 -26.41 -3.95 9.22
C ALA A 128 -26.82 -3.39 7.84
N THR A 129 -27.50 -2.24 7.81
CA THR A 129 -27.89 -1.49 6.61
C THR A 129 -26.91 -0.38 6.23
N ALA A 130 -25.81 -0.22 6.98
CA ALA A 130 -24.77 0.75 6.67
C ALA A 130 -24.17 0.49 5.28
N VAL A 131 -23.81 1.55 4.58
CA VAL A 131 -23.16 1.48 3.26
C VAL A 131 -21.66 1.55 3.46
N VAL A 132 -20.98 0.41 3.37
CA VAL A 132 -19.54 0.29 3.55
C VAL A 132 -18.84 0.21 2.20
N LYS A 133 -17.82 1.05 1.98
CA LYS A 133 -16.92 0.92 0.83
C LYS A 133 -15.53 0.52 1.33
N ARG A 134 -15.17 -0.72 1.03
CA ARG A 134 -13.88 -1.32 1.38
C ARG A 134 -13.25 -1.95 0.14
N ASP A 135 -12.30 -1.24 -0.47
CA ASP A 135 -11.70 -1.64 -1.74
C ASP A 135 -10.31 -1.02 -1.95
N LYS A 136 -9.73 -1.22 -3.13
CA LYS A 136 -8.41 -0.69 -3.49
C LYS A 136 -8.46 0.72 -4.10
N GLN A 137 -9.64 1.35 -4.18
CA GLN A 137 -9.84 2.67 -4.76
C GLN A 137 -9.40 3.77 -3.79
N CYS A 138 -8.08 3.97 -3.66
CA CYS A 138 -7.48 4.96 -2.76
C CYS A 138 -7.43 6.38 -3.36
N MET A 139 -8.11 6.59 -4.48
CA MET A 139 -8.17 7.84 -5.23
C MET A 139 -9.64 8.08 -5.56
N THR A 140 -10.27 9.04 -4.89
CA THR A 140 -11.67 9.38 -5.12
C THR A 140 -11.83 10.88 -5.31
N THR A 141 -12.94 11.27 -5.94
CA THR A 141 -13.46 12.62 -5.81
C THR A 141 -14.17 12.76 -4.46
N GLU A 142 -14.67 13.97 -4.18
CA GLU A 142 -15.57 14.22 -3.06
C GLU A 142 -16.77 13.26 -3.06
N ASP A 143 -17.15 12.83 -1.87
CA ASP A 143 -18.44 12.22 -1.56
C ASP A 143 -19.03 12.89 -0.32
N CYS A 144 -20.36 12.89 -0.20
CA CYS A 144 -21.05 13.49 0.92
C CYS A 144 -20.96 12.59 2.16
N TYR A 145 -20.71 13.22 3.31
CA TYR A 145 -20.63 12.54 4.60
C TYR A 145 -21.58 13.20 5.60
N ASP A 146 -22.37 12.38 6.27
CA ASP A 146 -23.23 12.81 7.36
C ASP A 146 -22.51 12.67 8.72
N ASN A 147 -22.97 13.40 9.74
CA ASN A 147 -22.50 13.17 11.10
C ASN A 147 -22.72 11.70 11.50
N HIS A 148 -21.72 11.11 12.16
CA HIS A 148 -21.59 9.69 12.49
C HIS A 148 -21.11 8.76 11.36
N ASP A 149 -20.87 9.26 10.15
CA ASP A 149 -20.17 8.48 9.13
C ASP A 149 -18.69 8.30 9.50
N LEU A 150 -18.06 7.25 8.97
CA LEU A 150 -16.71 6.84 9.32
C LEU A 150 -15.74 6.97 8.15
N TYR A 151 -14.52 7.41 8.46
CA TYR A 151 -13.39 7.51 7.54
C TYR A 151 -12.14 6.89 8.18
N LEU A 152 -11.47 5.97 7.48
CA LEU A 152 -10.18 5.44 7.90
C LEU A 152 -9.04 6.20 7.22
N ASN A 153 -8.29 6.98 7.99
CA ASN A 153 -7.03 7.54 7.51
C ASN A 153 -5.90 6.54 7.74
N TYR A 154 -5.37 5.97 6.65
CA TYR A 154 -4.26 5.02 6.68
C TYR A 154 -2.99 5.68 6.13
N LEU A 155 -1.93 5.76 6.94
CA LEU A 155 -0.60 6.24 6.54
C LEU A 155 0.31 5.04 6.27
N ARG A 156 1.07 5.11 5.17
CA ARG A 156 1.84 3.96 4.63
C ARG A 156 3.08 3.62 5.47
N GLY A 157 3.57 2.39 5.31
CA GLY A 157 4.86 1.96 5.84
C GLY A 157 6.02 2.22 4.87
N GLY A 158 7.23 1.83 5.29
CA GLY A 158 8.44 1.86 4.46
C GLY A 158 8.90 0.46 4.02
N PRO A 159 9.84 0.35 3.06
CA PRO A 159 10.32 -0.93 2.53
C PRO A 159 11.25 -1.69 3.48
N GLY A 160 11.32 -3.02 3.33
CA GLY A 160 12.20 -3.90 4.10
C GLY A 160 13.59 -4.08 3.51
N PHE A 161 14.52 -4.64 4.29
CA PHE A 161 15.89 -4.97 3.87
C PHE A 161 16.25 -6.42 4.19
N GLY A 162 16.86 -7.13 3.24
CA GLY A 162 17.37 -8.49 3.42
C GLY A 162 16.28 -9.57 3.41
N ASP A 163 16.67 -10.84 3.23
CA ASP A 163 15.72 -11.97 3.21
C ASP A 163 14.96 -12.09 4.55
N PRO A 164 13.61 -12.09 4.56
CA PRO A 164 12.82 -12.25 5.77
C PRO A 164 13.18 -13.48 6.62
N ILE A 165 13.57 -14.62 6.02
CA ILE A 165 13.93 -15.80 6.82
C ILE A 165 15.28 -15.66 7.56
N ASP A 166 15.99 -14.54 7.38
CA ASP A 166 17.17 -14.20 8.17
C ASP A 166 16.84 -13.24 9.34
N ARG A 167 15.57 -12.82 9.52
CA ARG A 167 15.14 -12.00 10.65
C ARG A 167 15.32 -12.76 11.97
N GLU A 168 15.77 -12.07 13.00
CA GLU A 168 16.01 -12.66 14.32
C GLU A 168 14.69 -13.13 14.98
N PRO A 169 14.62 -14.35 15.54
CA PRO A 169 13.40 -14.84 16.20
C PRO A 169 12.85 -13.92 17.29
N LYS A 170 13.70 -13.28 18.10
CA LYS A 170 13.24 -12.35 19.14
C LYS A 170 12.69 -11.04 18.58
N ALA A 171 13.20 -10.57 17.44
CA ALA A 171 12.60 -9.44 16.74
C ALA A 171 11.18 -9.77 16.23
N ILE A 172 10.96 -11.00 15.75
CA ILE A 172 9.62 -11.47 15.34
C ILE A 172 8.68 -11.58 16.55
N GLU A 173 9.17 -12.12 17.66
CA GLU A 173 8.43 -12.18 18.93
C GLU A 173 7.99 -10.80 19.40
N LYS A 174 8.89 -9.80 19.30
CA LYS A 174 8.59 -8.41 19.60
C LYS A 174 7.51 -7.84 18.68
N ASP A 175 7.66 -7.99 17.36
CA ASP A 175 6.68 -7.47 16.40
C ASP A 175 5.27 -8.07 16.62
N LEU A 176 5.17 -9.35 16.98
CA LEU A 176 3.91 -10.02 17.29
C LEU A 176 3.24 -9.41 18.53
N ASN A 177 4.00 -9.25 19.61
CA ASN A 177 3.49 -8.73 20.87
C ASN A 177 3.16 -7.23 20.81
N GLU A 178 3.88 -6.46 19.98
CA GLU A 178 3.61 -5.04 19.73
C GLU A 178 2.54 -4.81 18.65
N LYS A 179 1.96 -5.88 18.08
CA LYS A 179 0.94 -5.84 17.01
C LYS A 179 1.43 -5.14 15.73
N PHE A 180 2.74 -5.13 15.48
CA PHE A 180 3.29 -4.68 14.20
C PHE A 180 3.20 -5.77 13.13
N LEU A 181 3.09 -7.02 13.57
CA LEU A 181 3.03 -8.20 12.73
C LEU A 181 1.86 -9.09 13.15
N LEU A 182 1.05 -9.48 12.18
CA LEU A 182 -0.03 -10.45 12.32
C LEU A 182 0.55 -11.88 12.36
N PRO A 183 0.03 -12.78 13.21
CA PRO A 183 0.53 -14.15 13.39
C PRO A 183 0.68 -14.96 12.10
N GLU A 184 -0.28 -14.80 11.18
CA GLU A 184 -0.26 -15.48 9.87
C GLU A 184 1.01 -15.17 9.09
N TYR A 185 1.47 -13.92 9.10
CA TYR A 185 2.62 -13.49 8.32
C TYR A 185 3.94 -13.78 9.05
N ALA A 186 3.94 -13.88 10.38
CA ALA A 186 5.08 -14.46 11.11
C ALA A 186 5.39 -15.88 10.63
N GLN A 187 4.36 -16.69 10.42
CA GLN A 187 4.51 -18.05 9.89
C GLN A 187 4.85 -18.05 8.39
N LYS A 188 4.05 -17.37 7.55
CA LYS A 188 4.17 -17.45 6.08
C LYS A 188 5.41 -16.77 5.53
N VAL A 189 5.81 -15.62 6.09
CA VAL A 189 6.88 -14.78 5.54
C VAL A 189 8.21 -15.08 6.23
N TYR A 190 8.22 -15.12 7.56
CA TYR A 190 9.44 -15.25 8.35
C TYR A 190 9.78 -16.69 8.73
N GLY A 191 8.88 -17.65 8.48
CA GLY A 191 9.04 -19.05 8.87
C GLY A 191 9.03 -19.26 10.38
N ALA A 192 8.45 -18.33 11.14
CA ALA A 192 8.45 -18.40 12.59
C ALA A 192 7.50 -19.50 13.08
N VAL A 193 7.98 -20.26 14.05
CA VAL A 193 7.17 -21.20 14.84
C VAL A 193 7.01 -20.60 16.22
N PHE A 194 5.77 -20.36 16.64
CA PHE A 194 5.48 -19.67 17.89
C PHE A 194 4.29 -20.30 18.60
N THR A 195 4.19 -20.02 19.89
CA THR A 195 3.03 -20.32 20.73
C THR A 195 2.50 -19.04 21.33
N GLN A 196 1.21 -19.03 21.66
CA GLN A 196 0.59 -17.95 22.42
C GLN A 196 0.16 -18.52 23.77
N ASP A 197 0.53 -17.84 24.86
CA ASP A 197 0.12 -18.25 26.20
C ASP A 197 -1.33 -17.83 26.51
N ALA A 198 -1.82 -18.21 27.69
CA ALA A 198 -3.18 -17.88 28.13
C ALA A 198 -3.43 -16.36 28.30
N LYS A 199 -2.37 -15.54 28.35
CA LYS A 199 -2.45 -14.07 28.44
C LYS A 199 -2.34 -13.41 27.07
N GLY A 200 -2.25 -14.18 25.99
CA GLY A 200 -2.13 -13.68 24.64
C GLY A 200 -0.70 -13.30 24.24
N VAL A 201 0.31 -13.61 25.06
CA VAL A 201 1.71 -13.28 24.78
C VAL A 201 2.32 -14.34 23.87
N PHE A 202 2.94 -13.89 22.79
CA PHE A 202 3.64 -14.74 21.83
C PHE A 202 5.06 -15.04 22.29
N GLY A 203 5.46 -16.31 22.16
CA GLY A 203 6.84 -16.78 22.29
C GLY A 203 7.28 -17.53 21.04
N VAL A 204 8.42 -17.15 20.47
CA VAL A 204 8.97 -17.77 19.24
C VAL A 204 9.99 -18.84 19.60
N ASP A 205 9.77 -20.07 19.11
CA ASP A 205 10.69 -21.20 19.27
C ASP A 205 11.80 -21.13 18.22
N ALA A 206 13.00 -20.73 18.65
CA ALA A 206 14.15 -20.55 17.75
C ALA A 206 14.58 -21.83 17.04
N VAL A 207 14.48 -23.00 17.72
CA VAL A 207 14.92 -24.28 17.17
C VAL A 207 13.94 -24.76 16.10
N LYS A 208 12.64 -24.73 16.40
CA LYS A 208 11.60 -25.09 15.42
C LYS A 208 11.54 -24.10 14.26
N THR A 209 11.76 -22.81 14.53
CA THR A 209 11.87 -21.78 13.49
C THR A 209 13.04 -22.05 12.54
N ALA A 210 14.21 -22.44 13.06
CA ALA A 210 15.35 -22.80 12.22
C ALA A 210 15.04 -24.01 11.33
N ALA A 211 14.39 -25.05 11.88
CA ALA A 211 13.95 -26.22 11.12
C ALA A 211 12.94 -25.83 10.01
N ARG A 212 11.91 -25.04 10.34
CA ARG A 212 10.93 -24.54 9.38
C ARG A 212 11.57 -23.72 8.26
N ARG A 213 12.54 -22.86 8.59
CA ARG A 213 13.28 -22.07 7.59
C ARG A 213 14.12 -22.94 6.66
N ALA A 214 14.69 -24.04 7.15
CA ALA A 214 15.38 -25.01 6.29
C ALA A 214 14.42 -25.66 5.27
N GLU A 215 13.18 -25.97 5.68
CA GLU A 215 12.13 -26.46 4.78
C GLU A 215 11.71 -25.38 3.76
N MET A 216 11.51 -24.13 4.20
CA MET A 216 11.18 -23.02 3.30
C MET A 216 12.23 -22.81 2.21
N ARG A 217 13.52 -23.02 2.51
CA ARG A 217 14.58 -22.98 1.50
C ARG A 217 14.38 -24.06 0.43
N LYS A 218 14.00 -25.28 0.82
CA LYS A 218 13.66 -26.37 -0.11
C LYS A 218 12.41 -26.06 -0.92
N GLU A 219 11.37 -25.52 -0.28
CA GLU A 219 10.13 -25.09 -0.96
C GLU A 219 10.39 -24.00 -2.01
N ARG A 220 11.24 -23.02 -1.69
CA ARG A 220 11.66 -21.96 -2.61
C ARG A 220 12.41 -22.55 -3.81
N LEU A 221 13.31 -23.51 -3.61
CA LEU A 221 13.99 -24.20 -4.70
C LEU A 221 13.02 -25.02 -5.56
N ALA A 222 12.08 -25.73 -4.95
CA ALA A 222 11.12 -26.58 -5.65
C ALA A 222 10.14 -25.79 -6.53
N ARG A 223 9.72 -24.59 -6.11
CA ARG A 223 8.80 -23.73 -6.88
C ARG A 223 9.50 -22.79 -7.85
N ALA A 224 10.81 -22.59 -7.72
CA ALA A 224 11.55 -21.66 -8.57
C ALA A 224 11.73 -22.25 -9.97
N LEU A 225 11.56 -21.40 -10.98
CA LEU A 225 11.98 -21.68 -12.35
C LEU A 225 13.26 -20.90 -12.66
N PRO A 226 14.20 -21.46 -13.46
CA PRO A 226 15.28 -20.67 -14.01
C PRO A 226 14.74 -19.44 -14.74
N THR A 227 15.31 -18.26 -14.49
CA THR A 227 14.80 -16.98 -15.03
C THR A 227 14.62 -17.02 -16.55
N ARG A 228 15.50 -17.71 -17.28
CA ARG A 228 15.41 -17.85 -18.74
C ARG A 228 14.16 -18.60 -19.20
N GLU A 229 13.64 -19.54 -18.41
CA GLU A 229 12.40 -20.26 -18.75
C GLU A 229 11.18 -19.36 -18.54
N TRP A 230 11.11 -18.66 -17.40
CA TRP A 230 10.08 -17.64 -17.16
C TRP A 230 10.09 -16.54 -18.24
N MET A 231 11.28 -16.06 -18.64
CA MET A 231 11.41 -15.03 -19.66
C MET A 231 10.84 -15.45 -21.02
N LYS A 232 10.86 -16.75 -21.38
CA LYS A 232 10.24 -17.22 -22.62
C LYS A 232 8.73 -17.02 -22.59
N GLU A 233 8.09 -17.41 -21.49
CA GLU A 233 6.65 -17.25 -21.31
C GLU A 233 6.24 -15.76 -21.30
N GLU A 234 7.00 -14.92 -20.58
CA GLU A 234 6.73 -13.48 -20.52
C GLU A 234 6.93 -12.80 -21.88
N ARG A 235 7.96 -13.20 -22.64
CA ARG A 235 8.18 -12.71 -24.00
C ARG A 235 7.02 -13.05 -24.92
N GLU A 236 6.47 -14.26 -24.85
CA GLU A 236 5.28 -14.63 -25.63
C GLU A 236 4.07 -13.77 -25.25
N ARG A 237 3.89 -13.43 -23.96
CA ARG A 237 2.84 -12.47 -23.55
C ARG A 237 3.07 -11.10 -24.17
N ILE A 238 4.31 -10.60 -24.18
CA ILE A 238 4.66 -9.29 -24.77
C ILE A 238 4.38 -9.29 -26.28
N ILE A 239 4.79 -10.33 -27.02
CA ILE A 239 4.53 -10.46 -28.46
C ILE A 239 3.04 -10.40 -28.74
N ASN A 240 2.25 -11.13 -27.95
CA ASN A 240 0.80 -11.20 -28.08
C ASN A 240 0.06 -10.01 -27.43
N LYS A 241 0.79 -8.98 -26.95
CA LYS A 241 0.24 -7.80 -26.25
C LYS A 241 -0.71 -8.20 -25.10
N HIS A 242 -0.41 -9.30 -24.41
CA HIS A 242 -1.23 -9.86 -23.35
C HIS A 242 -0.90 -9.23 -21.98
N ALA A 243 -1.39 -8.03 -21.76
CA ALA A 243 -1.32 -7.32 -20.48
C ALA A 243 -2.55 -6.43 -20.28
N ALA A 244 -2.78 -5.98 -19.04
CA ALA A 244 -3.81 -4.98 -18.76
C ALA A 244 -3.52 -3.69 -19.56
N VAL A 245 -4.57 -2.98 -19.98
CA VAL A 245 -4.45 -1.80 -20.87
C VAL A 245 -3.59 -0.70 -20.25
N GLN A 246 -3.59 -0.56 -18.93
CA GLN A 246 -2.79 0.43 -18.19
C GLN A 246 -1.29 0.12 -18.28
N VAL A 247 -0.91 -1.17 -18.29
CA VAL A 247 0.48 -1.60 -18.50
C VAL A 247 0.89 -1.35 -19.94
N GLN A 248 0.03 -1.68 -20.90
CA GLN A 248 0.29 -1.43 -22.32
C GLN A 248 0.45 0.07 -22.60
N HIS A 249 -0.44 0.89 -22.06
CA HIS A 249 -0.42 2.35 -22.20
C HIS A 249 0.85 2.96 -21.62
N MET A 250 1.27 2.54 -20.41
CA MET A 250 2.53 2.96 -19.79
C MET A 250 3.75 2.70 -20.70
N PHE A 251 3.84 1.50 -21.28
CA PHE A 251 4.95 1.18 -22.18
C PHE A 251 4.84 1.94 -23.51
N ALA A 252 3.66 2.05 -24.10
CA ALA A 252 3.44 2.78 -25.36
C ALA A 252 3.88 4.24 -25.26
N THR A 253 3.47 4.95 -24.20
CA THR A 253 3.86 6.35 -23.97
C THR A 253 5.34 6.48 -23.65
N SER A 254 5.92 5.57 -22.86
CA SER A 254 7.37 5.54 -22.60
C SER A 254 8.20 5.32 -23.86
N PHE A 255 7.72 4.46 -24.78
CA PHE A 255 8.40 4.22 -26.05
C PHE A 255 8.34 5.44 -26.97
N ALA A 256 7.20 6.12 -27.02
CA ALA A 256 7.04 7.35 -27.80
C ALA A 256 7.95 8.49 -27.29
N LEU A 257 8.24 8.52 -25.99
CA LEU A 257 9.12 9.53 -25.37
C LEU A 257 10.61 9.19 -25.45
N SER A 258 10.99 7.91 -25.58
CA SER A 258 12.39 7.50 -25.53
C SER A 258 12.71 6.34 -26.47
N GLU A 259 13.36 6.66 -27.59
CA GLU A 259 13.91 5.66 -28.52
C GLU A 259 14.94 4.76 -27.83
N LYS A 260 15.77 5.34 -26.95
CA LYS A 260 16.77 4.59 -26.17
C LYS A 260 16.12 3.51 -25.32
N PHE A 261 15.07 3.85 -24.56
CA PHE A 261 14.34 2.89 -23.74
C PHE A 261 13.67 1.82 -24.61
N THR A 262 13.04 2.22 -25.72
CA THR A 262 12.40 1.30 -26.68
C THR A 262 13.40 0.27 -27.21
N LYS A 263 14.58 0.71 -27.64
CA LYS A 263 15.63 -0.17 -28.15
C LYS A 263 16.10 -1.14 -27.07
N GLN A 264 16.38 -0.65 -25.86
CA GLN A 264 16.80 -1.49 -24.74
C GLN A 264 15.75 -2.54 -24.37
N PHE A 265 14.47 -2.18 -24.37
CA PHE A 265 13.37 -3.11 -24.10
C PHE A 265 13.29 -4.20 -25.19
N LYS A 266 13.33 -3.82 -26.47
CA LYS A 266 13.32 -4.76 -27.60
C LYS A 266 14.53 -5.70 -27.57
N ASP A 267 15.72 -5.16 -27.32
CA ASP A 267 16.97 -5.92 -27.23
C ASP A 267 16.91 -6.93 -26.06
N PHE A 268 16.45 -6.49 -24.88
CA PHE A 268 16.33 -7.34 -23.70
C PHE A 268 15.36 -8.51 -23.89
N TRP A 269 14.22 -8.26 -24.51
CA TRP A 269 13.19 -9.25 -24.78
C TRP A 269 13.34 -9.97 -26.14
N SER A 270 14.40 -9.69 -26.89
CA SER A 270 14.63 -10.22 -28.25
C SER A 270 13.38 -10.13 -29.13
N LEU A 271 12.74 -8.95 -29.16
CA LEU A 271 11.50 -8.74 -29.92
C LEU A 271 11.80 -8.52 -31.40
N PRO A 272 10.89 -8.94 -32.31
CA PRO A 272 11.02 -8.65 -33.73
C PRO A 272 11.10 -7.14 -34.00
N ALA A 273 11.85 -6.74 -35.04
CA ALA A 273 12.06 -5.32 -35.36
C ALA A 273 10.72 -4.60 -35.64
N GLU A 274 9.81 -5.31 -36.30
CA GLU A 274 8.46 -4.89 -36.67
C GLU A 274 7.46 -4.88 -35.51
N TRP A 275 7.78 -5.49 -34.36
CA TRP A 275 6.88 -5.48 -33.20
C TRP A 275 6.72 -4.03 -32.71
N GLN A 276 5.47 -3.60 -32.55
CA GLN A 276 5.14 -2.25 -32.07
C GLN A 276 3.94 -2.31 -31.13
N LEU A 277 3.96 -1.43 -30.14
CA LEU A 277 2.84 -1.16 -29.24
C LEU A 277 2.57 0.35 -29.32
N LEU A 278 1.53 0.72 -30.05
CA LEU A 278 1.17 2.12 -30.28
C LEU A 278 0.04 2.53 -29.35
N GLU A 279 0.10 3.75 -28.84
CA GLU A 279 -0.92 4.30 -27.96
C GLU A 279 -2.31 4.33 -28.63
N ASP A 280 -2.34 4.65 -29.93
CA ASP A 280 -3.55 4.73 -30.76
C ASP A 280 -4.30 3.38 -30.89
N ASP A 281 -3.62 2.24 -30.68
CA ASP A 281 -4.21 0.91 -30.80
C ASP A 281 -4.99 0.47 -29.55
N LEU A 282 -4.86 1.20 -28.44
CA LEU A 282 -5.30 0.73 -27.12
C LEU A 282 -6.76 1.06 -26.76
N GLY A 283 -7.45 1.84 -27.59
CA GLY A 283 -8.86 2.19 -27.37
C GLY A 283 -9.12 3.04 -26.13
N VAL A 284 -8.09 3.70 -25.59
CA VAL A 284 -8.19 4.65 -24.46
C VAL A 284 -8.03 6.09 -24.96
N PRO A 285 -8.57 7.10 -24.27
CA PRO A 285 -8.35 8.50 -24.64
C PRO A 285 -6.86 8.87 -24.62
N THR A 286 -6.35 9.47 -25.70
CA THR A 286 -4.93 9.86 -25.87
C THR A 286 -4.76 11.38 -26.06
N TYR A 287 -5.64 12.17 -25.45
CA TYR A 287 -5.62 13.64 -25.57
C TYR A 287 -4.27 14.19 -25.06
N GLY A 288 -3.65 15.09 -25.83
CA GLY A 288 -2.34 15.66 -25.51
C GLY A 288 -1.12 14.80 -25.90
N SER A 289 -1.31 13.60 -26.44
CA SER A 289 -0.21 12.72 -26.90
C SER A 289 0.61 13.32 -28.05
N LYS A 290 -0.05 14.03 -28.98
CA LYS A 290 0.56 14.60 -30.19
C LYS A 290 0.58 16.14 -30.20
N HIS A 291 -0.47 16.75 -29.64
CA HIS A 291 -0.67 18.19 -29.68
C HIS A 291 -0.50 18.78 -28.28
N ARG A 292 0.60 19.51 -28.09
CA ARG A 292 0.95 20.22 -26.86
C ARG A 292 1.50 21.60 -27.21
N MET A 293 1.15 22.61 -26.41
CA MET A 293 1.70 23.96 -26.53
C MET A 293 2.44 24.26 -25.23
N ASP A 294 3.76 24.41 -25.33
CA ASP A 294 4.57 24.79 -24.19
C ASP A 294 4.36 26.27 -23.82
N LEU A 295 4.55 26.59 -22.54
CA LEU A 295 4.39 27.96 -22.03
C LEU A 295 5.37 28.94 -22.68
N SER A 296 6.58 28.49 -23.07
CA SER A 296 7.60 29.32 -23.74
C SER A 296 7.16 29.88 -25.10
N LEU A 297 6.09 29.34 -25.69
CA LEU A 297 5.52 29.82 -26.95
C LEU A 297 4.57 31.02 -26.76
N MET A 298 4.24 31.37 -25.51
CA MET A 298 3.38 32.51 -25.20
C MET A 298 4.17 33.83 -25.31
N PRO A 299 3.52 34.94 -25.72
CA PRO A 299 4.18 36.24 -25.78
C PRO A 299 4.75 36.65 -24.41
N ASP A 300 5.96 37.21 -24.41
CA ASP A 300 6.65 37.73 -23.22
C ASP A 300 7.01 36.68 -22.15
N VAL A 301 7.00 35.39 -22.50
CA VAL A 301 7.49 34.32 -21.60
C VAL A 301 8.95 34.01 -21.87
N THR A 302 9.77 34.09 -20.82
CA THR A 302 11.16 33.57 -20.83
C THR A 302 11.28 32.51 -19.74
N THR A 303 11.56 31.26 -20.14
CA THR A 303 11.75 30.14 -19.22
C THR A 303 13.22 30.05 -18.78
N VAL A 304 13.45 29.57 -17.55
CA VAL A 304 14.79 29.26 -17.05
C VAL A 304 14.96 27.75 -17.10
N VAL A 305 15.89 27.28 -17.94
CA VAL A 305 16.20 25.85 -18.08
C VAL A 305 17.21 25.45 -17.00
N GLN A 306 16.84 24.45 -16.18
CA GLN A 306 17.66 23.96 -15.06
C GLN A 306 18.12 22.51 -15.24
N VAL A 307 17.67 21.84 -16.30
CA VAL A 307 17.91 20.41 -16.57
C VAL A 307 18.26 20.19 -18.04
N GLU A 308 18.88 19.05 -18.33
CA GLU A 308 18.95 18.54 -19.71
C GLU A 308 17.56 18.01 -20.10
N GLU A 309 17.10 18.35 -21.31
CA GLU A 309 15.81 17.95 -21.88
C GLU A 309 15.98 17.10 -23.16
#